data_AF-A0A3N5VEK5-F1
#
_entry.id   AF-A0A3N5VEK5-F1
#
_cell.length_a   1.000
_cell.length_b   1.000
_cell.length_c   1.000
_cell.angle_alpha   90.00
_cell.angle_beta   90.00
_cell.angle_gamma   90.00
#
_symmetry.space_group_name_H-M   'P 1'
#
loop_
_entity.id
_entity.type
_entity.pdbx_description
1 polymer ?
#
loop_
_entity_poly.entity_id
_entity_poly.type
_entity_poly.pdbx_seq_one_letter_code
_entity_poly.pdbx_strand_id
1 'polypeptide(L)'
;MRTHHCNQLRESHTGQSVTLIGWVNSARDHGGVIFIDLRDREGLTQCVFHPEENPEVAKLSHTLREEDVVQVTGMVSKRLEGTV
;
A
#
# COMPACT_ATOMS: atom_id res chain seq x y z
N MET A 1 -13.04 -8.05 2.20
CA MET A 1 -13.92 -6.99 2.73
C MET A 1 -13.04 -5.93 3.36
N ARG A 2 -13.33 -4.63 3.13
CA ARG A 2 -12.54 -3.51 3.70
C ARG A 2 -12.61 -3.54 5.22
N THR A 3 -11.48 -3.27 5.88
CA THR A 3 -11.39 -3.15 7.35
C THR A 3 -11.21 -1.71 7.81
N HIS A 4 -10.48 -0.90 7.03
CA HIS A 4 -10.16 0.48 7.32
C HIS A 4 -10.20 1.30 6.03
N HIS A 5 -10.35 2.61 6.17
CA HIS A 5 -10.20 3.57 5.08
C HIS A 5 -8.73 3.97 4.87
N CYS A 6 -8.43 4.48 3.68
CA CYS A 6 -7.16 5.17 3.47
C CYS A 6 -7.10 6.41 4.37
N ASN A 7 -5.90 6.87 4.76
CA ASN A 7 -5.72 7.97 5.72
C ASN A 7 -6.32 7.75 7.13
N GLN A 8 -6.91 6.58 7.43
CA GLN A 8 -7.41 6.25 8.77
C GLN A 8 -6.33 5.63 9.66
N LEU A 9 -5.31 4.97 9.08
CA LEU A 9 -4.28 4.29 9.84
C LEU A 9 -3.46 5.26 10.69
N ARG A 10 -3.10 4.80 11.89
CA ARG A 10 -2.36 5.54 12.93
C ARG A 10 -1.34 4.61 13.57
N GLU A 11 -0.40 5.15 14.32
CA GLU A 11 0.62 4.38 15.04
C GLU A 11 0.02 3.29 15.97
N SER A 12 -1.15 3.53 16.54
CA SER A 12 -1.88 2.53 17.34
C SER A 12 -2.28 1.26 16.56
N HIS A 13 -2.23 1.29 15.23
CA HIS A 13 -2.56 0.15 14.37
C HIS A 13 -1.32 -0.67 13.97
N THR A 14 -0.11 -0.24 14.33
CA THR A 14 1.13 -0.98 13.98
C THR A 14 1.05 -2.44 14.43
N GLY A 15 1.47 -3.34 13.53
CA GLY A 15 1.42 -4.79 13.73
C GLY A 15 0.07 -5.44 13.40
N GLN A 16 -0.98 -4.66 13.13
CA GLN A 16 -2.28 -5.21 12.73
C GLN A 16 -2.30 -5.53 11.23
N SER A 17 -2.96 -6.64 10.87
CA SER A 17 -3.30 -6.96 9.48
C SER A 17 -4.57 -6.22 9.09
N VAL A 18 -4.50 -5.41 8.03
CA VAL A 18 -5.62 -4.59 7.56
C VAL A 18 -5.83 -4.78 6.08
N THR A 19 -7.09 -4.64 5.65
CA THR A 19 -7.50 -4.58 4.25
C THR A 19 -8.00 -3.18 3.90
N LEU A 20 -7.39 -2.57 2.89
CA LEU A 20 -7.78 -1.32 2.25
C LEU A 20 -8.31 -1.59 0.83
N ILE A 21 -9.21 -0.75 0.35
CA ILE A 21 -9.75 -0.82 -1.01
C ILE A 21 -9.81 0.59 -1.56
N GLY A 22 -9.28 0.83 -2.76
CA GLY A 22 -9.22 2.16 -3.35
C GLY A 22 -8.69 2.17 -4.78
N TRP A 23 -8.32 3.36 -5.24
CA TRP A 23 -7.72 3.62 -6.54
C TRP A 23 -6.23 3.87 -6.39
N VAL A 24 -5.43 3.32 -7.30
CA VAL A 24 -4.00 3.65 -7.39
C VAL A 24 -3.87 5.13 -7.79
N ASN A 25 -3.37 5.96 -6.88
CA ASN A 25 -3.11 7.38 -7.15
C ASN A 25 -1.77 7.58 -7.84
N SER A 26 -0.76 6.79 -7.45
CA SER A 26 0.54 6.75 -8.12
C SER A 26 1.26 5.45 -7.74
N ALA A 27 2.12 4.97 -8.64
CA ALA A 27 3.02 3.84 -8.39
C ALA A 27 4.45 4.26 -8.69
N ARG A 28 5.37 4.03 -7.74
CA ARG A 28 6.79 4.38 -7.83
C ARG A 28 7.65 3.15 -7.59
N ASP A 29 8.60 2.90 -8.49
CA ASP A 29 9.58 1.82 -8.37
C ASP A 29 10.92 2.39 -7.91
N HIS A 30 11.44 1.88 -6.80
CA HIS A 30 12.76 2.21 -6.27
C HIS A 30 13.61 0.95 -6.18
N GLY A 31 14.17 0.53 -7.31
CA GLY A 31 15.11 -0.59 -7.37
C GLY A 31 14.46 -1.93 -7.02
N GLY A 32 13.20 -2.14 -7.41
CA GLY A 32 12.46 -3.38 -7.18
C GLY A 32 11.55 -3.34 -5.95
N VAL A 33 11.57 -2.28 -5.14
CA VAL A 33 10.56 -2.02 -4.11
C VAL A 33 9.52 -1.07 -4.68
N ILE A 34 8.25 -1.47 -4.64
CA ILE A 34 7.14 -0.73 -5.26
C ILE A 34 6.38 0.00 -4.17
N PHE A 35 6.23 1.30 -4.35
CA PHE A 35 5.43 2.18 -3.51
C PHE A 35 4.17 2.58 -4.25
N ILE A 36 3.02 2.24 -3.68
CA ILE A 36 1.71 2.63 -4.22
C ILE A 36 1.05 3.56 -3.23
N ASP A 37 0.70 4.76 -3.68
CA ASP A 37 -0.22 5.60 -2.93
C ASP A 37 -1.64 5.19 -3.32
N LEU A 38 -2.34 4.54 -2.38
CA LEU A 38 -3.72 4.12 -2.56
C LEU A 38 -4.64 5.23 -2.06
N ARG A 39 -5.61 5.62 -2.89
CA ARG A 39 -6.60 6.65 -2.59
C ARG A 39 -7.96 6.05 -2.34
N ASP A 40 -8.63 6.54 -1.30
CA ASP A 40 -10.09 6.44 -1.19
C ASP A 40 -10.69 7.80 -0.84
N ARG A 41 -11.96 7.83 -0.42
CA ARG A 41 -12.66 9.06 -0.05
C ARG A 41 -11.97 9.83 1.09
N GLU A 42 -11.32 9.14 2.01
CA GLU A 42 -10.78 9.71 3.25
C GLU A 42 -9.33 10.20 3.06
N GLY A 43 -8.66 9.79 1.98
CA GLY A 43 -7.35 10.31 1.59
C GLY A 43 -6.43 9.25 1.01
N LEU A 44 -5.12 9.41 1.25
CA LEU A 44 -4.06 8.54 0.75
C LEU A 44 -3.49 7.65 1.85
N THR A 45 -3.09 6.43 1.47
CA THR A 45 -2.25 5.54 2.27
C THR A 45 -1.17 4.93 1.38
N GLN A 46 0.08 4.94 1.85
CA GLN A 46 1.18 4.27 1.17
C GLN A 46 1.14 2.76 1.44
N CYS A 47 1.16 1.97 0.38
CA CYS A 47 1.35 0.52 0.39
C CYS A 47 2.74 0.23 -0.21
N VAL A 48 3.54 -0.57 0.50
CA VAL A 48 4.90 -0.93 0.08
C VAL A 48 4.95 -2.42 -0.21
N PHE A 49 5.52 -2.79 -1.36
CA PHE A 49 5.66 -4.17 -1.79
C PHE A 49 7.14 -4.54 -1.86
N HIS A 50 7.57 -5.43 -0.96
CA HIS A 50 8.93 -5.95 -0.90
C HIS A 50 9.01 -7.27 -1.66
N PRO A 51 9.88 -7.39 -2.69
CA PRO A 51 10.01 -8.62 -3.47
C PRO A 51 10.57 -9.77 -2.63
N GLU A 52 11.34 -9.48 -1.57
CA GLU A 52 11.87 -10.50 -0.65
C GLU A 52 10.79 -11.13 0.24
N GLU A 53 9.71 -10.40 0.54
CA GLU A 53 8.61 -10.92 1.35
C GLU A 53 7.59 -11.69 0.51
N ASN A 54 7.26 -11.17 -0.68
CA ASN A 54 6.32 -11.81 -1.59
C ASN A 54 6.61 -11.46 -3.06
N PRO A 55 7.41 -12.28 -3.76
CA PRO A 55 7.81 -12.03 -5.15
C PRO A 55 6.63 -11.90 -6.12
N GLU A 56 5.58 -12.71 -5.94
CA GLU A 56 4.42 -12.73 -6.83
C GLU A 56 3.59 -11.46 -6.69
N VAL A 57 3.36 -10.99 -5.46
CA VAL A 57 2.65 -9.73 -5.21
C VAL A 57 3.47 -8.54 -5.68
N ALA A 58 4.80 -8.55 -5.47
CA ALA A 58 5.68 -7.50 -5.99
C ALA A 58 5.60 -7.44 -7.52
N LYS A 59 5.67 -8.59 -8.21
CA LYS A 59 5.50 -8.67 -9.67
C LYS A 59 4.15 -8.13 -10.14
N LEU A 60 3.06 -8.48 -9.46
CA LEU A 60 1.72 -7.97 -9.76
C LEU A 60 1.65 -6.45 -9.55
N SER A 61 2.30 -5.91 -8.52
CA SER A 61 2.28 -4.47 -8.24
C SER A 61 2.91 -3.63 -9.36
N HIS A 62 3.87 -4.17 -10.12
CA HIS A 62 4.44 -3.51 -11.30
C HIS A 62 3.45 -3.39 -12.48
N THR A 63 2.39 -4.20 -12.51
CA THR A 63 1.38 -4.12 -13.58
C THR A 63 0.33 -3.05 -13.32
N LEU A 64 0.24 -2.54 -12.08
CA LEU A 64 -0.76 -1.55 -11.69
C LEU A 64 -0.51 -0.22 -12.38
N ARG A 65 -1.61 0.48 -12.70
CA ARG A 65 -1.65 1.78 -13.36
C ARG A 65 -2.48 2.75 -12.53
N GLU A 66 -2.32 4.05 -12.80
CA GLU A 66 -3.16 5.07 -12.18
C GLU A 66 -4.65 4.76 -12.42
N GLU A 67 -5.45 4.96 -11.38
CA GLU A 67 -6.88 4.69 -11.32
C GLU A 67 -7.30 3.21 -11.36
N ASP A 68 -6.36 2.25 -11.30
CA ASP A 68 -6.71 0.85 -11.07
C ASP A 68 -7.38 0.69 -9.70
N VAL A 69 -8.50 -0.05 -9.67
CA VAL A 69 -9.22 -0.38 -8.43
C VAL A 69 -8.63 -1.64 -7.83
N VAL A 70 -8.08 -1.54 -6.62
CA VAL A 70 -7.41 -2.64 -5.94
C VAL A 70 -7.91 -2.83 -4.51
N GLN A 71 -7.82 -4.08 -4.05
CA GLN A 71 -7.90 -4.44 -2.63
C GLN A 71 -6.50 -4.86 -2.17
N VAL A 72 -5.98 -4.19 -1.15
CA VAL A 72 -4.66 -4.51 -0.57
C VAL A 72 -4.86 -4.99 0.85
N THR A 73 -4.29 -6.15 1.18
CA THR A 73 -4.21 -6.66 2.56
C THR A 73 -2.75 -6.73 2.96
N GLY A 74 -2.41 -6.17 4.12
CA GLY A 74 -1.03 -6.15 4.59
C GLY A 74 -0.93 -5.77 6.06
N MET A 75 0.29 -5.86 6.60
CA MET A 75 0.59 -5.45 7.96
C MET A 75 0.90 -3.96 8.03
N VAL A 76 0.31 -3.26 8.99
CA VAL A 76 0.65 -1.86 9.26
C VAL A 76 2.03 -1.80 9.89
N SER A 77 2.98 -1.16 9.23
CA SER A 77 4.33 -0.91 9.73
C SER A 77 4.55 0.59 9.96
N LYS A 78 5.52 0.92 10.82
CA LYS A 78 5.99 2.31 10.89
C LYS A 78 6.77 2.61 9.62
N ARG A 79 6.58 3.81 9.09
CA ARG A 79 7.37 4.30 7.97
C ARG A 79 8.84 4.38 8.40
N LEU A 80 9.74 3.81 7.59
CA LEU A 80 11.17 3.91 7.84
C LEU A 80 11.61 5.38 7.68
N GLU A 81 12.54 5.82 8.53
CA GLU A 81 13.12 7.15 8.42
C GLU A 81 13.80 7.31 7.05
N GLY A 82 13.47 8.37 6.32
CA GLY A 82 14.08 8.69 5.01
C GLY A 82 13.34 8.19 3.77
N THR A 83 12.25 7.42 3.90
CA THR A 83 11.38 7.12 2.75
C THR A 83 10.37 8.25 2.58
N VAL A 84 10.48 9.11 1.56
CA VAL A 84 9.53 10.21 1.26
C VAL A 84 8.64 9.86 0.06
#